data_AF-A0A229T5S9-F1
#
_entry.id   AF-A0A229T5S9-F1
#
_cell.length_a   1.000
_cell.length_b   1.000
_cell.length_c   1.000
_cell.angle_alpha   90.00
_cell.angle_beta   90.00
_cell.angle_gamma   90.00
#
_symmetry.space_group_name_H-M   'P 1'
#
loop_
_entity.id
_entity.type
_entity.pdbx_description
1 polymer ?
#
loop_
_entity_poly.entity_id
_entity_poly.type
_entity_poly.pdbx_seq_one_letter_code
_entity_poly.pdbx_strand_id
1 'polypeptide(L)'
;MVRGKVVRFDEMRGYGFVTPEGGGEDVFMHVNDLDVDKRLITPGVVVEFTVEDGERGLKASDVRLVRQAADDDRDDAFPARDFREELTESLLTGVPTLTAEEVLRVRRVVLELVRDHGWLGG
;
A
#
# COMPACT_ATOMS: atom_id res chain seq x y z
N MET A 1 -18.15 -1.92 12.42
CA MET A 1 -16.80 -2.10 11.86
C MET A 1 -16.04 -0.79 11.96
N VAL A 2 -14.79 -0.87 12.36
CA VAL A 2 -13.84 0.21 12.66
C VAL A 2 -12.59 -0.03 11.82
N ARG A 3 -11.93 1.04 11.38
CA ARG A 3 -10.64 0.97 10.70
C ARG A 3 -9.52 1.36 11.63
N GLY A 4 -8.35 0.77 11.40
CA GLY A 4 -7.18 1.04 12.21
C GLY A 4 -5.90 0.54 11.56
N LYS A 5 -4.78 1.05 12.08
CA LYS A 5 -3.43 0.73 11.62
C LYS A 5 -2.79 -0.29 12.57
N VAL A 6 -2.25 -1.36 12.01
CA VAL A 6 -1.49 -2.36 12.78
C VAL A 6 -0.22 -1.68 13.30
N VAL A 7 -0.06 -1.60 14.62
CA VAL A 7 1.13 -0.98 15.24
C VAL A 7 2.21 -1.99 15.57
N ARG A 8 1.81 -3.23 15.90
CA ARG A 8 2.72 -4.34 16.13
C ARG A 8 2.02 -5.66 15.91
N PHE A 9 2.73 -6.63 15.37
CA PHE A 9 2.27 -8.01 15.25
C PHE A 9 3.47 -8.95 15.39
N ASP A 10 3.38 -9.92 16.28
CA ASP A 10 4.37 -10.98 16.44
C ASP A 10 3.87 -12.23 15.72
N GLU A 11 4.43 -12.53 14.55
CA GLU A 11 4.00 -13.65 13.72
C GLU A 11 4.25 -15.03 14.35
N MET A 12 5.27 -15.12 15.22
CA MET A 12 5.61 -16.35 15.91
C MET A 12 4.63 -16.61 17.04
N ARG A 13 4.27 -15.57 17.80
CA ARG A 13 3.30 -15.68 18.91
C ARG A 13 1.84 -15.58 18.43
N GLY A 14 1.59 -15.08 17.23
CA GLY A 14 0.26 -15.01 16.61
C GLY A 14 -0.65 -13.91 17.17
N TYR A 15 -0.10 -12.83 17.74
CA TYR A 15 -0.90 -11.74 18.26
C TYR A 15 -0.27 -10.37 18.02
N GLY A 16 -1.09 -9.32 18.06
CA GLY A 16 -0.67 -7.95 17.83
C GLY A 16 -1.68 -6.93 18.34
N PHE A 17 -1.48 -5.68 17.93
CA PHE A 17 -2.33 -4.56 18.29
C PHE A 17 -2.60 -3.66 17.09
N VAL A 18 -3.83 -3.14 17.03
CA VAL A 18 -4.31 -2.19 16.03
C VAL A 18 -4.72 -0.90 16.74
N THR A 19 -4.27 0.24 16.25
CA THR A 19 -4.73 1.54 16.72
C THR A 19 -5.89 2.01 15.82
N PRO A 20 -7.09 2.26 16.36
CA PRO A 20 -8.22 2.77 15.59
C PRO A 20 -7.94 4.16 14.99
N GLU A 21 -8.37 4.40 13.75
CA GLU A 21 -8.21 5.71 13.08
C GLU A 21 -9.04 6.82 13.74
N GLY A 22 -10.16 6.47 14.36
CA GLY A 22 -10.99 7.40 15.14
C GLY A 22 -10.37 7.87 16.46
N GLY A 23 -9.14 7.42 16.76
CA GLY A 23 -8.52 7.54 18.08
C GLY A 23 -9.13 6.56 19.09
N GLY A 24 -8.46 6.40 20.23
CA GLY A 24 -8.87 5.47 21.28
C GLY A 24 -7.72 4.60 21.77
N GLU A 25 -8.07 3.59 22.57
CA GLU A 25 -7.12 2.60 23.07
C GLU A 25 -6.75 1.59 21.98
N ASP A 26 -5.51 1.07 22.06
CA ASP A 26 -5.07 0.01 21.16
C ASP A 26 -5.89 -1.26 21.36
N VAL A 27 -6.37 -1.82 20.25
CA VAL A 27 -7.23 -3.00 20.23
C VAL A 27 -6.37 -4.24 19.99
N PHE A 28 -6.51 -5.24 20.85
CA PHE A 28 -5.78 -6.50 20.74
C PHE A 28 -6.28 -7.33 19.56
N MET A 29 -5.38 -7.89 18.75
CA MET A 29 -5.73 -8.80 17.66
C MET A 29 -5.02 -10.15 17.82
N HIS A 30 -5.69 -11.23 17.40
CA HIS A 30 -5.13 -12.57 17.39
C HIS A 30 -5.25 -13.20 16.00
N VAL A 31 -4.31 -14.07 15.65
CA VAL A 31 -4.26 -14.74 14.33
C VAL A 31 -5.55 -15.50 13.98
N ASN A 32 -6.25 -16.01 14.98
CA ASN A 32 -7.50 -16.75 14.78
C ASN A 32 -8.67 -15.86 14.33
N ASP A 33 -8.56 -14.55 14.52
CA ASP A 33 -9.59 -13.58 14.15
C ASP A 33 -9.28 -12.88 12.81
N LEU A 34 -8.19 -13.30 12.14
CA LEU A 34 -7.79 -12.81 10.82
C LEU A 34 -8.47 -13.63 9.71
N ASP A 35 -9.14 -12.96 8.79
CA ASP A 35 -9.67 -13.56 7.55
C ASP A 35 -8.59 -13.70 6.45
N VAL A 36 -7.30 -13.48 6.79
CA VAL A 36 -6.18 -13.40 5.85
C VAL A 36 -4.95 -14.15 6.37
N ASP A 37 -3.96 -14.40 5.49
CA ASP A 37 -2.67 -14.95 5.93
C ASP A 37 -1.98 -13.97 6.88
N LYS A 38 -1.59 -14.45 8.07
CA LYS A 38 -0.91 -13.68 9.11
C LYS A 38 0.36 -12.98 8.63
N ARG A 39 1.01 -13.50 7.57
CA ARG A 39 2.20 -12.89 6.94
C ARG A 39 1.92 -11.54 6.30
N LEU A 40 0.66 -11.24 6.03
CA LEU A 40 0.22 -9.96 5.47
C LEU A 40 -0.06 -8.92 6.57
N ILE A 41 -0.05 -9.30 7.85
CA ILE A 41 -0.26 -8.40 8.98
C ILE A 41 1.10 -7.91 9.47
N THR A 42 1.59 -6.85 8.83
CA THR A 42 2.81 -6.16 9.24
C THR A 42 2.49 -4.80 9.85
N PRO A 43 3.38 -4.24 10.69
CA PRO A 43 3.24 -2.87 11.17
C PRO A 43 3.06 -1.91 10.00
N GLY A 44 2.05 -1.05 10.08
CA GLY A 44 1.74 -0.07 9.05
C GLY A 44 0.48 -0.39 8.23
N VAL A 45 0.09 -1.66 8.16
CA VAL A 45 -1.06 -2.10 7.36
C VAL A 45 -2.37 -1.61 7.96
N VAL A 46 -3.28 -1.17 7.09
CA VAL A 46 -4.64 -0.76 7.47
C VAL A 46 -5.58 -1.97 7.42
N VAL A 47 -6.31 -2.16 8.51
CA VAL A 47 -7.29 -3.23 8.66
C VAL A 47 -8.65 -2.67 9.07
N GLU A 48 -9.70 -3.39 8.69
CA GLU A 48 -11.07 -3.17 9.13
C GLU A 48 -11.47 -4.33 10.04
N PHE A 49 -12.09 -4.03 11.18
CA PHE A 49 -12.39 -5.01 12.22
C PHE A 49 -13.60 -4.58 13.06
N THR A 50 -14.14 -5.50 13.84
CA THR A 50 -15.13 -5.22 14.88
C THR A 50 -14.43 -5.17 16.24
N VAL A 51 -14.83 -4.23 17.09
CA VAL A 51 -14.30 -4.10 18.45
C VAL A 51 -15.25 -4.82 19.40
N GLU A 52 -14.72 -5.73 20.21
CA GLU A 52 -15.45 -6.51 21.21
C GLU A 52 -14.71 -6.47 22.54
N ASP A 53 -15.44 -6.65 23.65
CA ASP A 53 -14.84 -6.83 24.97
C ASP A 53 -14.23 -8.22 25.10
N GLY A 54 -12.90 -8.29 25.27
CA GLY A 54 -12.16 -9.52 25.52
C GLY A 54 -11.71 -9.64 26.97
N GLU A 55 -11.14 -10.81 27.32
CA GLU A 55 -10.66 -11.10 28.68
C GLU A 55 -9.55 -10.16 29.17
N ARG A 56 -8.86 -9.47 28.25
CA ARG A 56 -7.71 -8.60 28.53
C ARG A 56 -7.91 -7.18 28.02
N GLY A 57 -9.17 -6.76 27.85
CA GLY A 57 -9.55 -5.48 27.25
C GLY A 57 -10.09 -5.63 25.83
N LEU A 58 -10.12 -4.54 25.08
CA LEU A 58 -10.69 -4.49 23.74
C LEU A 58 -9.97 -5.47 22.79
N LYS A 59 -10.76 -6.28 22.09
CA LYS A 59 -10.33 -7.27 21.11
C LYS A 59 -10.91 -6.95 19.73
N ALA A 60 -10.10 -7.15 18.69
CA ALA A 60 -10.48 -7.07 17.30
C ALA A 60 -10.95 -8.44 16.80
N SER A 61 -12.14 -8.47 16.22
CA SER A 61 -12.71 -9.63 15.51
C SER A 61 -13.06 -9.28 14.06
N ASP A 62 -13.32 -10.30 13.24
CA ASP A 62 -13.58 -10.16 11.80
C ASP A 62 -12.53 -9.28 11.09
N VAL A 63 -11.25 -9.50 11.40
CA VAL A 63 -10.15 -8.63 10.94
C VAL A 63 -9.87 -8.89 9.46
N ARG A 64 -10.00 -7.84 8.67
CA ARG A 64 -9.83 -7.86 7.22
C ARG A 64 -8.83 -6.82 6.79
N LEU A 65 -7.99 -7.17 5.81
CA LEU A 65 -7.14 -6.19 5.14
C LEU A 65 -8.02 -5.21 4.39
N VAL A 66 -7.90 -3.93 4.71
CA VAL A 66 -8.36 -2.91 3.79
C VAL A 66 -7.34 -2.91 2.67
N ARG A 67 -7.75 -3.32 1.47
CA ARG A 67 -6.94 -3.14 0.28
C ARG A 67 -6.68 -1.65 0.14
N GLN A 68 -5.54 -1.18 0.63
CA GLN A 68 -5.07 0.15 0.30
C GLN A 68 -4.89 0.14 -1.22
N ALA A 69 -5.69 0.97 -1.90
CA ALA A 69 -5.25 1.48 -3.19
C ALA A 69 -3.95 2.22 -2.89
N ALA A 70 -2.82 1.53 -3.12
CA ALA A 70 -1.44 2.00 -3.08
C ALA A 70 -1.10 3.08 -2.03
N ASP A 71 -0.33 2.70 -1.00
CA ASP A 71 0.63 3.56 -0.29
C ASP A 71 0.30 5.07 -0.27
N ASP A 72 -0.51 5.49 0.70
CA ASP A 72 -0.67 6.92 1.06
C ASP A 72 0.52 7.43 1.91
N ASP A 73 1.71 6.97 1.55
CA ASP A 73 3.04 7.48 1.94
C ASP A 73 3.82 7.90 0.67
N ARG A 74 3.09 8.28 -0.39
CA ARG A 74 3.64 8.99 -1.55
C ARG A 74 3.23 10.46 -1.48
N ASP A 75 3.96 11.22 -0.66
CA ASP A 75 4.19 12.65 -0.92
C ASP A 75 5.10 12.87 -2.16
N ASP A 76 5.39 11.79 -2.90
CA ASP A 76 5.98 11.78 -4.24
C ASP A 76 4.88 11.45 -5.27
N ALA A 77 3.84 12.28 -5.35
CA ALA A 77 3.11 12.36 -6.60
C ALA A 77 4.11 12.87 -7.65
N PHE A 78 4.83 11.96 -8.33
CA PHE A 78 5.51 12.26 -9.58
C PHE A 78 4.39 12.53 -10.59
N PRO A 79 4.05 13.80 -10.91
CA PRO A 79 3.08 14.07 -11.96
C PRO A 79 3.56 13.35 -13.22
N ALA A 80 2.62 12.78 -14.01
CA ALA A 80 2.95 12.05 -15.23
C ALA A 80 3.82 12.81 -16.24
N ARG A 81 3.96 14.13 -16.07
CA ARG A 81 4.90 14.98 -16.82
C ARG A 81 6.36 14.70 -16.45
N ASP A 82 6.67 14.45 -15.18
CA ASP A 82 8.01 14.21 -14.68
C ASP A 82 8.53 12.85 -15.19
N PHE A 83 7.71 11.80 -15.10
CA PHE A 83 8.07 10.48 -15.63
C PHE A 83 8.30 10.50 -17.16
N ARG A 84 7.50 11.26 -17.91
CA ARG A 84 7.68 11.39 -19.36
C ARG A 84 9.03 12.02 -19.72
N GLU A 85 9.43 13.04 -18.98
CA GLU A 85 10.67 13.79 -19.20
C GLU A 85 11.87 12.95 -18.81
N GLU A 86 11.83 12.32 -17.63
CA GLU A 86 12.86 11.38 -17.16
C GLU A 86 13.05 10.19 -18.11
N LEU A 87 11.96 9.60 -18.60
CA LEU A 87 12.01 8.52 -19.59
C LEU A 87 12.68 8.99 -20.89
N THR A 88 12.36 10.21 -21.35
CA THR A 88 12.94 10.75 -22.58
C THR A 88 14.45 10.96 -22.42
N GLU A 89 14.88 11.60 -21.34
CA GLU A 89 16.30 11.85 -21.03
C GLU A 89 17.09 10.55 -20.84
N SER A 90 16.50 9.57 -20.14
CA SER A 90 17.12 8.26 -19.91
C SER A 90 17.33 7.49 -21.21
N LEU A 91 16.38 7.55 -22.14
CA LEU A 91 16.50 6.91 -23.45
C LEU A 91 17.58 7.58 -24.31
N LEU A 92 17.61 8.92 -24.34
CA LEU A 92 18.60 9.67 -25.11
C LEU A 92 20.02 9.46 -24.57
N THR A 93 20.17 9.37 -23.25
CA THR A 93 21.47 9.19 -22.59
C THR A 93 21.94 7.73 -22.67
N GLY A 94 21.06 6.78 -22.35
CA GLY A 94 21.41 5.36 -22.28
C GLY A 94 21.61 4.70 -23.64
N VAL A 95 20.91 5.19 -24.67
CA VAL A 95 20.98 4.64 -26.04
C VAL A 95 21.05 5.79 -27.05
N PRO A 96 22.22 6.43 -27.24
CA PRO A 96 22.36 7.62 -28.08
C PRO A 96 22.14 7.36 -29.58
N THR A 97 22.04 6.09 -29.98
CA THR A 97 21.71 5.70 -31.36
C THR A 97 20.22 5.71 -31.66
N LEU A 98 19.35 5.85 -30.65
CA LEU A 98 17.92 5.93 -30.87
C LEU A 98 17.57 7.16 -31.67
N THR A 99 16.75 6.95 -32.70
CA THR A 99 16.16 8.04 -33.47
C THR A 99 15.05 8.71 -32.67
N ALA A 100 14.73 9.96 -33.03
CA ALA A 100 13.62 10.67 -32.43
C ALA A 100 12.28 9.90 -32.55
N GLU A 101 12.04 9.21 -33.66
CA GLU A 101 10.82 8.42 -33.84
C GLU A 101 10.74 7.23 -32.86
N GLU A 102 11.85 6.54 -32.65
CA GLU A 102 11.92 5.39 -31.73
C GLU A 102 11.72 5.84 -30.28
N VAL A 103 12.32 6.96 -29.88
CA VAL A 103 12.11 7.55 -28.55
C VAL A 103 10.64 7.89 -28.34
N LEU A 104 9.98 8.51 -29.32
CA LEU A 104 8.55 8.83 -29.24
C LEU A 104 7.67 7.58 -29.15
N ARG A 105 8.03 6.51 -29.87
CA ARG A 105 7.31 5.22 -29.86
C ARG A 105 7.43 4.53 -28.51
N VAL A 106 8.64 4.39 -27.98
CA VAL A 106 8.89 3.77 -26.67
C VAL A 106 8.17 4.56 -25.59
N ARG A 107 8.30 5.89 -25.59
CA ARG A 107 7.62 6.75 -24.63
C ARG A 107 6.11 6.57 -24.62
N ARG A 108 5.48 6.45 -25.79
CA ARG A 108 4.04 6.21 -25.89
C ARG A 108 3.65 4.88 -25.23
N VAL A 109 4.31 3.79 -25.62
CA VAL A 109 3.99 2.44 -25.14
C VAL A 109 4.18 2.33 -23.62
N VAL A 110 5.26 2.89 -23.10
CA VAL A 110 5.55 2.87 -21.66
C VAL A 110 4.53 3.71 -20.90
N LEU A 111 4.16 4.90 -21.40
CA LEU A 111 3.14 5.73 -20.74
C LEU A 111 1.75 5.09 -20.75
N GLU A 112 1.39 4.35 -21.80
CA GLU A 112 0.14 3.56 -21.85
C GLU A 112 0.17 2.45 -20.81
N LEU A 113 1.24 1.66 -20.75
CA LEU A 113 1.41 0.59 -19.76
C LEU A 113 1.30 1.12 -18.32
N VAL A 114 2.02 2.20 -18.02
CA VAL A 114 2.06 2.82 -16.70
C VAL A 114 0.67 3.31 -16.27
N ARG A 115 -0.13 3.84 -17.20
CA ARG A 115 -1.52 4.26 -16.93
C ARG A 115 -2.43 3.07 -16.69
N ASP A 116 -2.36 2.05 -17.55
CA ASP A 116 -3.22 0.85 -17.43
C ASP A 116 -3.01 0.12 -16.10
N HIS A 117 -1.80 0.21 -15.54
CA HIS A 117 -1.46 -0.35 -14.25
C HIS A 117 -1.58 0.62 -13.05
N GLY A 118 -1.95 1.89 -13.28
CA GLY A 118 -2.13 2.89 -12.23
C GLY A 118 -0.85 3.25 -11.47
N TRP A 119 0.31 3.20 -12.15
CA TRP A 119 1.62 3.42 -11.52
C TRP A 119 1.99 4.89 -11.29
N LEU A 120 1.29 5.82 -11.97
CA LEU A 120 1.40 7.26 -11.74
C LEU A 120 0.14 7.74 -11.01
N GLY A 121 0.34 8.56 -9.97
CA GLY A 121 -0.73 9.20 -9.23
C GLY A 121 -1.61 10.06 -10.15
N GLY A 122 -2.92 10.01 -9.90
CA GLY A 122 -3.93 10.82 -10.59
C GLY A 122 -4.00 12.25 -10.08
#